data_AF-A0AAD9FQ18-F1
#
_entry.id   AF-A0AAD9FQ18-F1
#
_cell.length_a   1.000
_cell.length_b   1.000
_cell.length_c   1.000
_cell.angle_alpha   90.00
_cell.angle_beta   90.00
_cell.angle_gamma   90.00
#
_symmetry.space_group_name_H-M   'P 1'
#
loop_
_entity.id
_entity.type
_entity.pdbx_description
1 polymer ?
#
loop_
_entity_poly.entity_id
_entity_poly.type
_entity_poly.pdbx_seq_one_letter_code
_entity_poly.pdbx_strand_id
1 'polypeptide(L)'
;MSTPLLQQFPSLAACPAPFLKDLLSSPELTEAFLFTLPEVQDLAAEVERLGKENEEIAKRNMELRDELFALRDATAQSYAHAEGMKARWADIEKAQGNLYQRYRPSFLHLRLKHSLTAQDDASEKIASAFIENRPLGIHPSLAGSSTSLPGGSGYTSRVDSPVPGDSTPTADRNAGRSVEEFIQEFKAARKVYHKRAIWAERWSRGEVAWRDD
;
A
#
# COMPACT_ATOMS: atom_id res chain seq x y z
N MET A 1 -44.73 -64.13 -41.74
CA MET A 1 -43.42 -63.52 -41.47
C MET A 1 -43.67 -62.11 -40.97
N SER A 2 -43.53 -61.88 -39.66
CA SER A 2 -43.69 -60.56 -39.04
C SER A 2 -42.45 -59.72 -39.36
N THR A 3 -42.57 -58.71 -40.21
CA THR A 3 -41.49 -57.75 -40.44
C THR A 3 -41.37 -56.80 -39.25
N PRO A 4 -40.17 -56.30 -38.89
CA PRO A 4 -39.99 -55.37 -37.77
C PRO A 4 -40.88 -54.11 -37.88
N LEU A 5 -41.19 -53.69 -39.11
CA LEU A 5 -42.14 -52.61 -39.39
C LEU A 5 -43.58 -52.91 -38.92
N LEU A 6 -44.05 -54.16 -39.06
CA LEU A 6 -45.37 -54.62 -38.60
C LEU A 6 -45.41 -54.81 -37.07
N GLN A 7 -44.23 -54.93 -36.45
CA GLN A 7 -44.09 -55.05 -35.01
C GLN A 7 -44.16 -53.68 -34.31
N GLN A 8 -43.68 -52.63 -34.98
CA GLN A 8 -43.74 -51.24 -34.51
C GLN A 8 -45.03 -50.52 -34.94
N PHE A 9 -45.64 -50.91 -36.06
CA PHE A 9 -46.89 -50.36 -36.58
C PHE A 9 -47.88 -51.50 -36.90
N PRO A 10 -48.51 -52.09 -35.86
CA PRO A 10 -49.44 -53.21 -36.03
C PRO A 10 -50.69 -52.84 -36.85
N SER A 11 -51.01 -51.55 -36.90
CA SER A 11 -52.01 -50.90 -37.74
C SER A 11 -51.80 -51.14 -39.26
N LEU A 12 -50.57 -51.41 -39.70
CA LEU A 12 -50.24 -51.75 -41.10
C LEU A 12 -50.66 -53.18 -41.50
N ALA A 13 -50.90 -54.08 -40.53
CA ALA A 13 -51.24 -55.48 -40.79
C ALA A 13 -52.64 -55.65 -41.40
N ALA A 14 -53.53 -54.68 -41.20
CA ALA A 14 -54.89 -54.68 -41.71
C ALA A 14 -55.01 -54.17 -43.16
N CYS A 15 -53.94 -53.62 -43.74
CA CYS A 15 -53.97 -53.01 -45.07
C CYS A 15 -53.73 -54.03 -46.19
N PRO A 16 -54.48 -53.95 -47.32
CA PRO A 16 -54.27 -54.83 -48.47
C PRO A 16 -52.89 -54.66 -49.12
N ALA A 17 -52.28 -55.76 -49.55
CA ALA A 17 -51.01 -55.77 -50.30
C ALA A 17 -50.94 -54.84 -51.55
N PRO A 18 -52.00 -54.69 -52.39
CA PRO A 18 -51.95 -53.75 -53.52
C PRO A 18 -51.91 -52.29 -53.05
N PHE A 19 -52.58 -51.94 -51.96
CA PHE A 19 -52.56 -50.60 -51.38
C PHE A 19 -51.18 -50.24 -50.83
N LEU A 20 -50.51 -51.20 -50.17
CA LEU A 20 -49.12 -51.02 -49.71
C LEU A 20 -48.13 -50.78 -50.85
N LYS A 21 -48.37 -51.36 -52.05
CA LYS A 21 -47.55 -51.09 -53.23
C LYS A 21 -47.78 -49.72 -53.83
N ASP A 22 -49.03 -49.28 -53.92
CA ASP A 22 -49.37 -47.91 -54.36
C ASP A 22 -48.84 -46.87 -53.37
N LEU A 23 -48.89 -47.18 -52.07
CA LEU A 23 -48.29 -46.37 -51.01
C LEU A 23 -46.78 -46.21 -51.24
N LEU A 24 -46.04 -47.30 -51.36
CA LEU A 24 -44.60 -47.29 -51.65
C LEU A 24 -44.22 -46.61 -52.98
N SER A 25 -45.16 -46.46 -53.91
CA SER A 25 -44.92 -45.85 -55.22
C SER A 25 -45.12 -44.32 -55.22
N SER A 26 -45.85 -43.77 -54.24
CA SER A 26 -46.05 -42.31 -54.08
C SER A 26 -45.59 -41.86 -52.68
N PRO A 27 -44.53 -41.03 -52.61
CA PRO A 27 -44.05 -40.49 -51.34
C PRO A 27 -45.10 -39.61 -50.63
N GLU A 28 -45.89 -38.85 -51.38
CA GLU A 28 -46.91 -37.95 -50.82
C GLU A 28 -48.07 -38.74 -50.18
N LEU A 29 -48.46 -39.86 -50.81
CA LEU A 29 -49.48 -40.75 -50.26
C LEU A 29 -48.98 -41.47 -49.01
N THR A 30 -47.70 -41.87 -49.01
CA THR A 30 -47.05 -42.47 -47.84
C THR A 30 -47.04 -41.52 -46.66
N GLU A 31 -46.63 -40.27 -46.87
CA GLU A 31 -46.58 -39.25 -45.83
C GLU A 31 -47.98 -38.96 -45.26
N ALA A 32 -48.98 -38.77 -46.13
CA ALA A 32 -50.36 -38.55 -45.70
C ALA A 32 -50.91 -39.72 -44.86
N PHE A 33 -50.64 -40.96 -45.27
CA PHE A 33 -51.05 -42.15 -44.52
C PHE A 33 -50.28 -42.31 -43.21
N LEU A 34 -48.98 -41.96 -43.17
CA LEU A 34 -48.18 -42.02 -41.95
C LEU A 34 -48.77 -41.13 -40.85
N PHE A 35 -49.23 -39.93 -41.19
CA PHE A 35 -49.91 -39.03 -40.26
C PHE A 35 -51.31 -39.51 -39.84
N THR A 36 -51.89 -40.51 -40.51
CA THR A 36 -53.13 -41.15 -40.05
C THR A 36 -52.90 -42.26 -39.03
N LEU A 37 -51.65 -42.73 -38.85
CA LEU A 37 -51.32 -43.77 -37.87
C LEU A 37 -51.40 -43.20 -36.44
N PRO A 38 -52.09 -43.89 -35.51
CA PRO A 38 -52.26 -43.40 -34.14
C PRO A 38 -50.90 -43.26 -33.42
N GLU A 39 -49.95 -44.16 -33.67
CA GLU A 39 -48.62 -44.12 -33.06
C GLU A 39 -47.83 -42.85 -33.49
N VAL A 40 -48.04 -42.39 -34.73
CA VAL A 40 -47.41 -41.17 -35.26
C VAL A 40 -48.11 -39.92 -34.74
N GLN A 41 -49.44 -39.96 -34.57
CA GLN A 41 -50.20 -38.87 -33.95
C GLN A 41 -49.84 -38.67 -32.48
N ASP A 42 -49.72 -39.76 -31.72
CA ASP A 42 -49.28 -39.72 -30.32
C ASP A 42 -47.87 -39.15 -30.19
N LEU A 43 -46.95 -39.59 -31.07
CA LEU A 43 -45.59 -39.05 -31.10
C LEU A 43 -45.58 -37.56 -31.49
N ALA A 44 -46.39 -37.15 -32.47
CA ALA A 44 -46.50 -35.74 -32.86
C ALA A 44 -47.05 -34.87 -31.73
N ALA A 45 -48.07 -35.35 -31.00
CA ALA A 45 -48.62 -34.67 -29.84
C ALA A 45 -47.59 -34.54 -28.70
N GLU A 46 -46.78 -35.58 -28.48
CA GLU A 46 -45.72 -35.56 -27.48
C GLU A 46 -44.59 -34.59 -27.85
N VAL A 47 -44.20 -34.54 -29.13
CA VAL A 47 -43.21 -33.57 -29.63
C VAL A 47 -43.74 -32.14 -29.48
N GLU A 48 -45.01 -31.89 -29.76
CA GLU A 48 -45.63 -30.58 -29.56
C GLU A 48 -45.64 -30.19 -28.08
N ARG A 49 -45.97 -31.13 -27.18
CA ARG A 49 -45.94 -30.92 -25.73
C ARG A 49 -44.55 -30.53 -25.24
N LEU A 50 -43.53 -31.31 -25.61
CA LEU A 50 -42.14 -31.03 -25.26
C LEU A 50 -41.65 -29.71 -25.87
N GLY A 51 -42.10 -29.37 -27.07
CA GLY A 51 -41.84 -28.07 -27.70
C GLY A 51 -42.34 -26.91 -26.85
N LYS A 52 -43.62 -26.98 -26.41
CA LYS A 52 -44.22 -25.96 -25.54
C LYS A 52 -43.49 -25.85 -24.20
N GLU A 53 -43.13 -26.97 -23.59
CA GLU A 53 -42.39 -26.98 -22.32
C GLU A 53 -41.00 -26.34 -22.46
N ASN A 54 -40.29 -26.65 -23.55
CA ASN A 54 -39.00 -26.03 -23.84
C ASN A 54 -39.13 -24.52 -24.09
N GLU A 55 -40.17 -24.09 -24.80
CA GLU A 55 -40.45 -22.66 -25.01
C GLU A 55 -40.74 -21.93 -23.70
N GLU A 56 -41.49 -22.53 -22.79
CA GLU A 56 -41.76 -21.97 -21.46
C GLU A 56 -40.48 -21.87 -20.61
N ILE A 57 -39.62 -22.89 -20.66
CA ILE A 57 -38.31 -22.86 -20.00
C ILE A 57 -37.45 -21.75 -20.60
N ALA A 58 -37.43 -21.60 -21.92
CA ALA A 58 -36.69 -20.55 -22.59
C ALA A 58 -37.19 -19.15 -22.19
N LYS A 59 -38.52 -18.96 -22.11
CA LYS A 59 -39.14 -17.71 -21.62
C LYS A 59 -38.71 -17.39 -20.19
N ARG A 60 -38.84 -18.35 -19.26
CA ARG A 60 -38.40 -18.19 -17.87
C ARG A 60 -36.91 -17.86 -17.76
N ASN A 61 -36.07 -18.52 -18.55
CA ASN A 61 -34.64 -18.24 -18.58
C ASN A 61 -34.35 -16.81 -19.08
N MET A 62 -35.10 -16.33 -20.07
CA MET A 62 -34.95 -14.97 -20.59
C MET A 62 -35.45 -13.92 -19.60
N GLU A 63 -36.53 -14.20 -18.86
CA GLU A 63 -37.06 -13.31 -17.81
C GLU A 63 -36.05 -13.12 -16.67
N LEU A 64 -35.44 -14.22 -16.20
CA LEU A 64 -34.46 -14.18 -15.10
C LEU A 64 -33.11 -13.60 -15.50
N ARG A 65 -32.80 -13.59 -16.80
CA ARG A 65 -31.48 -13.20 -17.31
C ARG A 65 -31.06 -11.81 -16.85
N ASP A 66 -31.97 -10.85 -16.96
CA ASP A 66 -31.66 -9.45 -16.69
C ASP A 66 -31.48 -9.21 -15.18
N GLU A 67 -32.26 -9.90 -14.34
CA GLU A 67 -32.08 -9.89 -12.88
C GLU A 67 -30.75 -10.52 -12.46
N LEU A 68 -30.38 -11.66 -13.05
CA LEU A 68 -29.10 -12.32 -12.77
C LEU A 68 -27.91 -11.45 -13.19
N PHE A 69 -28.00 -10.74 -14.32
CA PHE A 69 -26.97 -9.79 -14.72
C PHE A 69 -26.88 -8.61 -13.75
N ALA A 70 -28.00 -8.04 -13.34
CA ALA A 70 -28.01 -6.96 -12.36
C ALA A 70 -27.39 -7.39 -11.03
N LEU A 71 -27.73 -8.59 -10.54
CA LEU A 71 -27.18 -9.14 -9.31
C LEU A 71 -25.67 -9.40 -9.41
N ARG A 72 -25.22 -9.94 -10.55
CA ARG A 72 -23.79 -10.15 -10.83
C ARG A 72 -23.04 -8.83 -10.79
N ASP A 73 -23.57 -7.80 -11.46
CA ASP A 73 -22.91 -6.51 -11.58
C ASP A 73 -22.89 -5.78 -10.22
N ALA A 74 -23.97 -5.85 -9.43
CA ALA A 74 -24.01 -5.32 -8.07
C ALA A 74 -23.01 -6.02 -7.13
N THR A 75 -22.87 -7.34 -7.26
CA THR A 75 -21.89 -8.12 -6.49
C THR A 75 -20.47 -7.74 -6.89
N ALA A 76 -20.19 -7.61 -8.19
CA ALA A 76 -18.89 -7.19 -8.71
C ALA A 76 -18.50 -5.79 -8.20
N GLN A 77 -19.44 -4.84 -8.21
CA GLN A 77 -19.22 -3.49 -7.67
C GLN A 77 -18.93 -3.50 -6.16
N SER A 78 -19.73 -4.26 -5.40
CA SER A 78 -19.55 -4.39 -3.95
C SER A 78 -18.20 -5.01 -3.60
N TYR A 79 -17.79 -6.04 -4.35
CA TYR A 79 -16.50 -6.69 -4.22
C TYR A 79 -15.34 -5.74 -4.57
N ALA A 80 -15.44 -5.01 -5.68
CA ALA A 80 -14.44 -4.02 -6.07
C ALA A 80 -14.29 -2.92 -5.01
N HIS A 81 -15.39 -2.46 -4.42
CA HIS A 81 -15.36 -1.49 -3.32
C HIS A 81 -14.66 -2.06 -2.08
N ALA A 82 -14.94 -3.31 -1.72
CA ALA A 82 -14.29 -3.99 -0.60
C ALA A 82 -12.78 -4.17 -0.81
N GLU A 83 -12.35 -4.61 -1.98
CA GLU A 83 -10.92 -4.70 -2.32
C GLU A 83 -10.25 -3.31 -2.31
N GLY A 84 -10.95 -2.26 -2.77
CA GLY A 84 -10.47 -0.89 -2.65
C GLY A 84 -10.31 -0.42 -1.19
N MET A 85 -11.22 -0.80 -0.30
CA MET A 85 -11.09 -0.53 1.14
C MET A 85 -9.92 -1.31 1.76
N LYS A 86 -9.73 -2.57 1.38
CA LYS A 86 -8.63 -3.41 1.85
C LYS A 86 -7.26 -2.85 1.42
N ALA A 87 -7.15 -2.36 0.20
CA ALA A 87 -5.94 -1.67 -0.27
C ALA A 87 -5.67 -0.39 0.57
N ARG A 88 -6.69 0.46 0.76
CA ARG A 88 -6.57 1.64 1.61
C ARG A 88 -6.19 1.31 3.06
N TRP A 89 -6.73 0.22 3.60
CA TRP A 89 -6.37 -0.24 4.94
C TRP A 89 -4.89 -0.62 5.03
N ALA A 90 -4.36 -1.33 4.05
CA ALA A 90 -2.94 -1.70 4.02
C ALA A 90 -2.02 -0.46 3.99
N ASP A 91 -2.40 0.59 3.26
CA ASP A 91 -1.67 1.86 3.25
C ASP A 91 -1.70 2.56 4.61
N ILE A 92 -2.88 2.59 5.25
CA ILE A 92 -3.06 3.15 6.60
C ILE A 92 -2.24 2.38 7.63
N GLU A 93 -2.27 1.06 7.61
CA GLU A 93 -1.51 0.20 8.53
C GLU A 93 0.00 0.43 8.36
N LYS A 94 0.47 0.55 7.12
CA LYS A 94 1.87 0.89 6.84
C LYS A 94 2.23 2.28 7.37
N ALA A 95 1.36 3.28 7.16
CA ALA A 95 1.57 4.63 7.68
C ALA A 95 1.57 4.66 9.21
N GLN A 96 0.63 3.97 9.84
CA GLN A 96 0.52 3.81 11.28
C GLN A 96 1.75 3.12 11.86
N GLY A 97 2.21 2.03 11.24
CA GLY A 97 3.45 1.34 11.60
C GLY A 97 4.65 2.29 11.57
N ASN A 98 4.81 3.06 10.49
CA ASN A 98 5.90 4.04 10.37
C ASN A 98 5.85 5.13 11.45
N LEU A 99 4.65 5.61 11.79
CA LEU A 99 4.46 6.58 12.88
C LEU A 99 4.83 5.94 14.21
N TYR A 100 4.26 4.78 14.54
CA TYR A 100 4.53 4.13 15.82
C TYR A 100 5.98 3.76 15.98
N GLN A 101 6.69 3.31 14.94
CA GLN A 101 8.13 3.00 15.03
C GLN A 101 8.95 4.13 15.65
N ARG A 102 8.63 5.39 15.33
CA ARG A 102 9.31 6.58 15.87
C ARG A 102 8.99 6.86 17.34
N TYR A 103 7.82 6.43 17.79
CA TYR A 103 7.33 6.65 19.16
C TYR A 103 7.39 5.39 20.02
N ARG A 104 7.92 4.26 19.49
CA ARG A 104 8.12 3.06 20.30
C ARG A 104 9.08 3.38 21.45
N PRO A 105 8.79 2.92 22.68
CA PRO A 105 9.67 3.14 23.81
C PRO A 105 11.13 2.73 23.54
N SER A 106 11.35 1.63 22.82
CA SER A 106 12.69 1.19 22.42
C SER A 106 13.41 2.20 21.53
N PHE A 107 12.73 2.78 20.54
CA PHE A 107 13.30 3.77 19.63
C PHE A 107 13.54 5.11 20.33
N LEU A 108 12.62 5.54 21.20
CA LEU A 108 12.80 6.75 22.02
C LEU A 108 13.98 6.61 22.97
N HIS A 109 14.17 5.43 23.58
CA HIS A 109 15.32 5.14 24.42
C HIS A 109 16.62 5.16 23.61
N LEU A 110 16.65 4.55 22.41
CA LEU A 110 17.80 4.63 21.51
C LEU A 110 18.13 6.09 21.15
N ARG A 111 17.12 6.89 20.81
CA ARG A 111 17.28 8.33 20.53
C ARG A 111 17.83 9.10 21.73
N LEU A 112 17.38 8.76 22.94
CA LEU A 112 17.90 9.34 24.18
C LEU A 112 19.39 9.02 24.34
N LYS A 113 19.81 7.76 24.12
CA LYS A 113 21.22 7.36 24.15
C LYS A 113 22.07 8.11 23.12
N HIS A 114 21.61 8.23 21.88
CA HIS A 114 22.31 9.05 20.88
C HIS A 114 22.42 10.52 21.29
N SER A 115 21.35 11.10 21.85
CA SER A 115 21.38 12.47 22.34
C SER A 115 22.29 12.66 23.56
N LEU A 116 22.58 11.60 24.31
CA LEU A 116 23.52 11.60 25.41
C LEU A 116 24.95 11.66 24.89
N THR A 117 25.31 10.78 23.95
CA THR A 117 26.62 10.79 23.29
C THR A 117 26.89 12.11 22.58
N ALA A 118 25.92 12.62 21.80
CA ALA A 118 26.08 13.90 21.12
C ALA A 118 26.25 15.09 22.09
N GLN A 119 25.67 15.01 23.29
CA GLN A 119 25.83 16.03 24.32
C GLN A 119 27.21 15.96 24.99
N ASP A 120 27.73 14.75 25.18
CA ASP A 120 29.09 14.53 25.69
C ASP A 120 30.10 15.09 24.69
N ASP A 121 30.01 14.71 23.41
CA ASP A 121 30.84 15.23 22.33
C ASP A 121 30.77 16.77 22.22
N ALA A 122 29.60 17.36 22.42
CA ALA A 122 29.45 18.81 22.42
C ALA A 122 30.16 19.46 23.62
N SER A 123 30.07 18.86 24.81
CA SER A 123 30.80 19.37 25.98
C SER A 123 32.30 19.23 25.85
N GLU A 124 32.79 18.14 25.25
CA GLU A 124 34.20 17.95 24.93
C GLU A 124 34.69 18.97 23.89
N LYS A 125 33.88 19.29 22.88
CA LYS A 125 34.21 20.37 21.92
C LYS A 125 34.34 21.74 22.59
N ILE A 126 33.46 22.07 23.53
CA ILE A 126 33.53 23.33 24.29
C ILE A 126 34.83 23.36 25.13
N ALA A 127 35.18 22.25 25.78
CA ALA A 127 36.42 22.11 26.54
C ALA A 127 37.66 22.25 25.65
N SER A 128 37.71 21.54 24.53
CA SER A 128 38.83 21.61 23.57
C SER A 128 38.99 23.00 22.98
N ALA A 129 37.88 23.67 22.60
CA ALA A 129 37.92 25.03 22.06
C ALA A 129 38.50 26.03 23.07
N PHE A 130 38.18 25.87 24.35
CA PHE A 130 38.74 26.69 25.43
C PHE A 130 40.24 26.44 25.62
N ILE A 131 40.69 25.17 25.60
CA ILE A 131 42.12 24.81 25.70
C ILE A 131 42.92 25.36 24.51
N GLU A 132 42.34 25.33 23.31
CA GLU A 132 42.93 25.89 22.08
C GLU A 132 42.95 27.43 22.07
N ASN A 133 42.44 28.11 23.10
CA ASN A 133 42.30 29.56 23.18
C ASN A 133 41.49 30.16 22.02
N ARG A 134 40.58 29.36 21.44
CA ARG A 134 39.71 29.76 20.33
C ARG A 134 38.55 30.57 20.91
N PRO A 135 38.34 31.85 20.51
CA PRO A 135 37.19 32.60 20.98
C PRO A 135 35.91 31.91 20.51
N LEU A 136 34.99 31.61 21.42
CA LEU A 136 33.72 30.91 21.18
C LEU A 136 32.73 31.71 20.29
N GLY A 137 33.14 32.85 19.75
CA GLY A 137 32.39 33.62 18.77
C GLY A 137 32.89 33.36 17.35
N ILE A 138 32.35 32.34 16.68
CA ILE A 138 31.92 32.36 15.26
C ILE A 138 31.11 31.07 15.06
N HIS A 139 29.80 31.24 15.09
CA HIS A 139 28.81 30.26 14.63
C HIS A 139 28.86 30.27 13.09
N PRO A 140 29.20 29.17 12.38
CA PRO A 140 28.96 29.11 10.94
C PRO A 140 27.49 28.77 10.73
N SER A 141 26.63 29.78 10.84
CA SER A 141 25.26 29.75 10.33
C SER A 141 25.27 30.37 8.94
N LEU A 142 24.88 29.58 7.93
CA LEU A 142 24.60 29.96 6.54
C LEU A 142 25.77 30.58 5.75
N ALA A 143 26.69 29.74 5.26
CA ALA A 143 27.34 30.00 3.98
C ALA A 143 26.59 29.21 2.91
N GLY A 144 25.64 29.89 2.26
CA GLY A 144 25.03 29.43 1.03
C GLY A 144 26.12 29.19 -0.02
N SER A 145 26.01 28.04 -0.67
CA SER A 145 26.74 27.67 -1.87
C SER A 145 26.75 28.83 -2.87
N SER A 146 27.92 29.43 -3.10
CA SER A 146 28.19 30.23 -4.29
C SER A 146 29.56 29.84 -4.84
N THR A 147 29.47 29.05 -5.90
CA THR A 147 30.54 28.74 -6.85
C THR A 147 30.95 30.02 -7.58
N SER A 148 32.21 30.46 -7.45
CA SER A 148 32.92 31.17 -8.54
C SER A 148 34.44 31.28 -8.29
N LEU A 149 35.13 30.58 -9.20
CA LEU A 149 36.48 30.67 -9.77
C LEU A 149 37.57 31.66 -9.27
N PRO A 150 38.87 31.32 -9.52
CA PRO A 150 40.04 32.04 -9.05
C PRO A 150 40.62 33.04 -10.08
N GLY A 151 41.30 34.08 -9.61
CA GLY A 151 42.20 34.86 -10.45
C GLY A 151 42.74 36.17 -9.83
N GLY A 152 44.07 36.30 -9.82
CA GLY A 152 44.72 37.58 -10.16
C GLY A 152 45.34 38.43 -9.05
N SER A 153 46.58 38.10 -8.68
CA SER A 153 47.79 38.95 -8.55
C SER A 153 47.70 40.49 -8.40
N GLY A 154 48.54 41.05 -7.51
CA GLY A 154 49.08 42.42 -7.63
C GLY A 154 49.31 43.17 -6.30
N TYR A 155 50.43 42.90 -5.61
CA TYR A 155 51.57 43.82 -5.35
C TYR A 155 51.32 45.15 -4.59
N THR A 156 52.05 45.30 -3.48
CA THR A 156 52.90 46.43 -2.99
C THR A 156 52.79 46.55 -1.45
N SER A 157 53.81 46.18 -0.68
CA SER A 157 55.06 46.87 -0.30
C SER A 157 54.98 47.68 1.02
N ARG A 158 55.55 47.08 2.08
CA ARG A 158 56.52 47.58 3.09
C ARG A 158 56.43 49.02 3.65
N VAL A 159 56.41 49.15 4.99
CA VAL A 159 57.46 49.65 5.95
C VAL A 159 56.96 49.32 7.39
N ASP A 160 57.67 48.56 8.24
CA ASP A 160 58.67 48.98 9.27
C ASP A 160 58.13 50.09 10.21
N SER A 161 58.19 50.08 11.55
CA SER A 161 58.91 49.30 12.57
C SER A 161 58.37 49.73 13.98
N PRO A 162 58.93 49.33 15.15
CA PRO A 162 58.22 49.04 16.40
C PRO A 162 58.13 50.19 17.42
N VAL A 163 57.19 50.09 18.36
CA VAL A 163 57.17 50.89 19.60
C VAL A 163 57.06 49.93 20.80
N PRO A 164 58.02 49.97 21.76
CA PRO A 164 57.96 49.21 23.00
C PRO A 164 57.31 50.04 24.11
N GLY A 165 56.43 49.39 24.88
CA GLY A 165 55.98 49.87 26.19
C GLY A 165 54.69 50.68 26.16
N ASP A 166 53.57 50.03 26.47
CA ASP A 166 52.83 50.43 27.68
C ASP A 166 51.93 49.27 28.15
N SER A 167 52.08 48.90 29.41
CA SER A 167 51.28 47.89 30.09
C SER A 167 49.88 48.43 30.34
N THR A 168 48.94 48.12 29.44
CA THR A 168 47.50 48.36 29.66
C THR A 168 46.76 47.06 30.01
N PRO A 169 46.01 46.99 31.13
CA PRO A 169 45.40 45.79 31.70
C PRO A 169 44.05 45.41 31.06
N THR A 170 43.94 45.49 29.73
CA THR A 170 42.66 45.24 29.02
C THR A 170 42.52 43.80 28.54
N ALA A 171 43.62 43.06 28.38
CA ALA A 171 43.59 41.65 28.00
C ALA A 171 42.96 40.76 29.10
N ASP A 172 43.22 41.05 30.37
CA ASP A 172 42.73 40.25 31.50
C ASP A 172 41.21 40.36 31.69
N ARG A 173 40.60 41.51 31.39
CA ARG A 173 39.12 41.67 31.46
C ARG A 173 38.39 40.94 30.34
N ASN A 174 38.99 40.83 29.15
CA ASN A 174 38.43 40.04 28.05
C ASN A 174 38.67 38.54 28.24
N ALA A 175 39.82 38.15 28.78
CA ALA A 175 40.11 36.78 29.17
C ALA A 175 39.16 36.30 30.28
N GLY A 176 38.91 37.12 31.31
CA GLY A 176 37.91 36.86 32.34
C GLY A 176 36.53 36.59 31.73
N ARG A 177 36.02 37.52 30.91
CA ARG A 177 34.73 37.34 30.21
C ARG A 177 34.66 36.05 29.39
N SER A 178 35.72 35.69 28.65
CA SER A 178 35.76 34.42 27.91
C SER A 178 35.80 33.17 28.81
N VAL A 179 36.39 33.28 30.01
CA VAL A 179 36.43 32.22 31.01
C VAL A 179 35.05 32.06 31.67
N GLU A 180 34.40 33.15 32.05
CA GLU A 180 33.04 33.11 32.60
C GLU A 180 32.02 32.57 31.59
N GLU A 181 32.11 32.98 30.32
CA GLU A 181 31.30 32.46 29.22
C GLU A 181 31.50 30.96 29.00
N PHE A 182 32.76 30.50 28.95
CA PHE A 182 33.08 29.08 28.90
C PHE A 182 32.49 28.31 30.09
N ILE A 183 32.70 28.80 31.32
CA ILE A 183 32.19 28.16 32.53
C ILE A 183 30.66 28.05 32.47
N GLN A 184 29.98 29.08 31.99
CA GLN A 184 28.53 29.09 31.86
C GLN A 184 28.05 28.08 30.81
N GLU A 185 28.64 28.09 29.62
CA GLU A 185 28.26 27.22 28.51
C GLU A 185 28.57 25.74 28.81
N PHE A 186 29.77 25.46 29.33
CA PHE A 186 30.18 24.11 29.71
C PHE A 186 29.31 23.55 30.85
N LYS A 187 29.03 24.34 31.90
CA LYS A 187 28.12 23.93 32.97
C LYS A 187 26.71 23.67 32.45
N ALA A 188 26.20 24.50 31.55
CA ALA A 188 24.90 24.29 30.92
C ALA A 188 24.88 22.97 30.13
N ALA A 189 25.92 22.71 29.32
CA ALA A 189 26.05 21.50 28.53
C ALA A 189 26.13 20.23 29.41
N ARG A 190 26.95 20.23 30.48
CA ARG A 190 27.07 19.09 31.40
C ARG A 190 25.80 18.88 32.24
N LYS A 191 25.09 19.94 32.61
CA LYS A 191 23.80 19.83 33.30
C LYS A 191 22.76 19.10 32.44
N VAL A 192 22.72 19.38 31.14
CA VAL A 192 21.84 18.66 30.19
C VAL A 192 22.29 17.21 30.04
N TYR A 193 23.59 16.95 29.90
CA TYR A 193 24.17 15.60 29.84
C TYR A 193 23.75 14.75 31.05
N HIS A 194 24.03 15.22 32.27
CA HIS A 194 23.73 14.45 33.48
C HIS A 194 22.24 14.19 33.68
N LYS A 195 21.38 15.16 33.33
CA LYS A 195 19.93 14.94 33.30
C LYS A 195 19.59 13.77 32.37
N ARG A 196 20.05 13.81 31.11
CA ARG A 196 19.80 12.73 30.14
C ARG A 196 20.38 11.39 30.60
N ALA A 197 21.56 11.38 31.22
CA ALA A 197 22.22 10.17 31.73
C ALA A 197 21.37 9.49 32.82
N ILE A 198 20.91 10.25 33.81
CA ILE A 198 20.05 9.74 34.89
C ILE A 198 18.76 9.15 34.30
N TRP A 199 18.13 9.85 33.34
CA TRP A 199 16.91 9.36 32.70
C TRP A 199 17.15 8.10 31.85
N ALA A 200 18.27 8.02 31.12
CA ALA A 200 18.63 6.85 30.32
C ALA A 200 18.92 5.62 31.19
N GLU A 201 19.57 5.81 32.34
CA GLU A 201 19.84 4.74 33.30
C GLU A 201 18.55 4.22 33.93
N ARG A 202 17.69 5.12 34.43
CA ARG A 202 16.38 4.75 35.00
C ARG A 202 15.50 4.02 33.99
N TRP A 203 15.52 4.45 32.73
CA TRP A 203 14.84 3.74 31.65
C TRP A 203 15.43 2.34 31.43
N SER A 204 16.76 2.20 31.39
CA SER A 204 17.42 0.90 31.24
C SER A 204 17.12 -0.07 32.40
N ARG A 205 16.84 0.45 33.60
CA ARG A 205 16.43 -0.33 34.78
C ARG A 205 14.93 -0.69 34.80
N GLY A 206 14.14 -0.19 33.84
CA GLY A 206 12.69 -0.42 33.81
C GLY A 206 11.89 0.45 34.80
N GLU A 207 12.51 1.48 35.39
CA GLU A 207 11.85 2.40 36.34
C GLU A 207 10.99 3.47 35.64
N VAL A 208 10.91 3.44 34.30
CA VAL A 208 10.12 4.36 33.48
C VAL A 208 8.89 3.61 32.97
N ALA A 209 7.73 3.91 33.57
CA ALA A 209 6.44 3.40 33.13
C ALA A 209 5.76 4.41 32.20
N TRP A 210 5.18 3.91 31.10
CA TRP A 210 4.27 4.66 30.24
C TRP A 210 2.86 4.50 30.79
N ARG A 211 2.03 5.55 30.73
CA ARG A 211 0.61 5.41 31.03
C ARG A 211 -0.08 4.76 29.82
N ASP A 212 -0.81 3.69 30.08
CA ASP A 212 -1.75 3.10 29.14
C ASP A 212 -3.08 3.88 29.32
N ASP A 213 -3.21 5.03 28.64
CA ASP A 213 -4.51 5.72 28.48
C ASP A 213 -5.27 5.10 27.29
#